data_AF-A0A2E0QG39-F1
#
_entry.id   AF-A0A2E0QG39-F1
#
_cell.length_a   1.000
_cell.length_b   1.000
_cell.length_c   1.000
_cell.angle_alpha   90.00
_cell.angle_beta   90.00
_cell.angle_gamma   90.00
#
_symmetry.space_group_name_H-M   'P 1'
#
loop_
_entity.id
_entity.type
_entity.pdbx_description
1 polymer ?
#
loop_
_entity_poly.entity_id
_entity_poly.type
_entity_poly.pdbx_seq_one_letter_code
_entity_poly.pdbx_strand_id
1 'polypeptide(L)' 'MRVAITRGVSPAVGACELTFLEREAIDVDNARAQHSLYEEILEQLGCRVEHLDEEPGFPDSVFVEDIAVV' A
#
# COMPACT_ATOMS: atom_id res chain seq x y z
N MET A 1 1.36 -19.02 -12.39
CA MET A 1 0.67 -17.73 -12.25
C MET A 1 1.04 -17.17 -10.90
N ARG A 2 1.62 -15.96 -10.84
CA ARG A 2 1.98 -15.31 -9.56
C ARG A 2 0.81 -14.45 -9.09
N VAL A 3 0.54 -14.43 -7.80
CA VAL A 3 -0.49 -13.58 -7.19
C VAL A 3 0.23 -12.54 -6.34
N ALA A 4 -0.13 -11.27 -6.51
CA ALA A 4 0.32 -10.19 -5.65
C ALA A 4 -0.89 -9.68 -4.88
N ILE A 5 -0.84 -9.74 -3.55
CA ILE A 5 -1.88 -9.18 -2.68
C ILE A 5 -1.47 -7.75 -2.37
N THR A 6 -2.37 -6.80 -2.57
CA THR A 6 -2.17 -5.39 -2.28
C THR A 6 -3.37 -4.85 -1.50
N ARG A 7 -3.22 -3.68 -0.89
CA ARG A 7 -4.33 -2.99 -0.22
C ARG A 7 -4.26 -1.50 -0.53
N GLY A 8 -5.41 -0.88 -0.77
CA GLY A 8 -5.52 0.55 -0.96
C GLY A 8 -4.86 1.38 0.15
N VAL A 9 -4.30 2.52 -0.23
CA VAL A 9 -3.64 3.48 0.68
C VAL A 9 -4.69 4.11 1.58
N SER A 10 -4.56 3.91 2.89
CA SER A 10 -5.46 4.52 3.87
C SER A 10 -5.40 6.05 3.79
N PRO A 11 -6.55 6.77 3.87
CA PRO A 11 -6.54 8.23 4.02
C PRO A 11 -5.80 8.69 5.29
N ALA A 12 -5.61 7.81 6.27
CA ALA A 12 -4.88 8.09 7.49
C ALA A 12 -3.37 7.81 7.40
N VAL A 13 -2.83 7.45 6.22
CA VAL A 13 -1.40 7.04 6.06
C VAL A 13 -0.40 8.07 6.57
N GLY A 14 -0.73 9.36 6.60
CA GLY A 14 0.12 10.40 7.20
C GLY A 14 0.41 10.19 8.70
N ALA A 15 -0.42 9.39 9.38
CA ALA A 15 -0.27 8.99 10.77
C ALA A 15 0.34 7.58 10.94
N CYS A 16 0.95 7.01 9.88
CA CYS A 16 1.64 5.72 9.93
C CYS A 16 2.71 5.65 11.01
N GLU A 17 2.99 4.44 11.50
CA GLU A 17 4.08 4.20 12.44
C GLU A 17 5.44 4.50 11.80
N LEU A 18 6.28 5.27 12.52
CA LEU A 18 7.63 5.62 12.08
C LEU A 18 8.61 5.23 13.18
N THR A 19 9.63 4.45 12.82
CA THR A 19 10.73 4.14 13.75
C THR A 19 11.98 4.87 13.28
N PHE A 20 12.60 5.64 14.19
CA PHE A 20 13.86 6.37 13.96
C PHE A 20 13.83 7.47 12.88
N LEU A 21 12.65 7.91 12.45
CA LEU A 21 12.48 8.98 11.46
C LEU A 21 11.62 10.11 12.03
N GLU A 22 11.95 11.35 11.66
CA GLU A 22 11.06 12.48 11.89
C GLU A 22 9.89 12.41 10.91
N ARG A 23 8.71 12.85 11.35
CA ARG A 23 7.50 12.82 10.51
C ARG A 23 7.51 13.97 9.53
N GLU A 24 7.34 13.65 8.26
CA GLU A 24 7.06 14.60 7.19
C GLU A 24 5.62 14.43 6.70
N ALA A 25 5.05 15.50 6.13
CA ALA A 25 3.71 15.44 5.59
C ALA A 25 3.67 14.54 4.34
N ILE A 26 2.77 13.56 4.34
CA ILE A 26 2.52 12.69 3.19
C ILE A 26 1.42 13.31 2.34
N ASP A 27 1.71 13.54 1.06
CA ASP A 27 0.69 13.80 0.06
C ASP A 27 -0.03 12.47 -0.26
N VAL A 28 -1.22 12.31 0.30
CA VAL A 28 -2.02 11.08 0.21
C VAL A 28 -2.46 10.79 -1.22
N ASP A 29 -2.78 11.82 -2.00
CA ASP A 29 -3.22 11.62 -3.38
C ASP A 29 -2.05 11.21 -4.28
N ASN A 30 -0.87 11.78 -4.05
CA ASN A 30 0.35 11.30 -4.69
C ASN A 30 0.68 9.86 -4.26
N ALA A 31 0.53 9.50 -2.98
CA ALA A 31 0.76 8.12 -2.51
C ALA A 31 -0.20 7.12 -3.17
N ARG A 32 -1.48 7.49 -3.35
CA ARG A 32 -2.46 6.69 -4.10
C ARG A 32 -2.05 6.51 -5.56
N ALA A 33 -1.65 7.58 -6.24
CA ALA A 33 -1.19 7.51 -7.63
C ALA A 33 0.05 6.62 -7.78
N GLN A 34 1.00 6.71 -6.85
CA GLN A 34 2.18 5.84 -6.81
C GLN A 34 1.80 4.38 -6.58
N HIS A 35 0.84 4.10 -5.69
CA HIS A 35 0.37 2.74 -5.42
C HIS A 35 -0.36 2.12 -6.62
N SER A 36 -1.22 2.88 -7.30
CA SER A 36 -1.86 2.43 -8.53
C SER A 36 -0.85 2.10 -9.62
N LEU A 37 0.18 2.93 -9.80
CA LEU A 37 1.28 2.63 -10.74
C LEU A 37 2.06 1.36 -10.35
N TYR A 38 2.27 1.12 -9.06
CA TYR A 38 2.89 -0.11 -8.57
C TYR A 38 2.06 -1.36 -8.94
N GLU A 39 0.75 -1.31 -8.75
CA GLU A 39 -0.16 -2.40 -9.14
C GLU A 39 -0.16 -2.64 -10.65
N GLU A 40 -0.23 -1.57 -11.46
CA GLU A 40 -0.14 -1.68 -12.92
C GLU A 40 1.17 -2.36 -13.37
N ILE A 41 2.29 -2.03 -12.73
CA ILE A 41 3.59 -2.66 -13.04
C ILE A 41 3.57 -4.15 -12.68
N LEU A 42 2.97 -4.54 -11.54
CA LEU A 42 2.84 -5.95 -11.15
C LEU A 42 2.03 -6.74 -12.19
N GLU A 43 0.92 -6.17 -12.68
CA GLU A 43 0.11 -6.77 -13.74
C GLU A 43 0.91 -6.91 -15.04
N GLN A 44 1.64 -5.87 -15.45
CA GLN A 44 2.52 -5.91 -16.63
C GLN A 44 3.62 -6.96 -16.54
N LEU A 45 4.09 -7.27 -15.32
CA LEU A 45 5.05 -8.34 -15.05
C LEU A 45 4.42 -9.74 -14.98
N GLY A 46 3.11 -9.86 -15.23
CA GLY A 46 2.38 -11.12 -15.32
C GLY A 46 1.85 -11.65 -13.98
N CYS A 47 1.76 -10.80 -12.96
CA CYS A 47 1.04 -11.12 -11.73
C CYS A 47 -0.47 -10.91 -11.91
N ARG A 48 -1.28 -11.70 -11.22
CA ARG A 48 -2.67 -11.33 -10.92
C ARG A 48 -2.64 -10.51 -9.62
N VAL A 49 -3.07 -9.26 -9.69
CA VAL A 49 -3.17 -8.39 -8.52
C VAL A 49 -4.52 -8.63 -7.83
N GLU A 50 -4.47 -8.99 -6.56
CA GLU A 50 -5.63 -9.06 -5.67
C GLU A 50 -5.65 -7.80 -4.81
N HIS A 51 -6.34 -6.78 -5.31
CA HIS A 51 -6.52 -5.51 -4.62
C HIS A 51 -7.57 -5.63 -3.51
N LEU A 52 -7.17 -5.34 -2.28
CA LEU A 52 -8.08 -5.17 -1.15
C LEU A 52 -8.42 -3.70 -0.96
N ASP A 53 -9.67 -3.39 -0.62
CA ASP A 53 -10.09 -2.01 -0.34
C ASP A 53 -9.22 -1.38 0.76
N GLU A 54 -9.03 -0.06 0.67
CA GLU A 54 -8.39 0.72 1.74
C GLU A 54 -9.11 0.49 3.08
N GLU A 55 -8.35 0.58 4.17
CA GLU A 55 -8.90 0.49 5.52
C GLU A 55 -8.67 1.83 6.25
N PRO A 56 -9.67 2.73 6.27
CA PRO A 56 -9.50 4.10 6.77
C PRO A 56 -9.06 4.21 8.22
N GLY A 57 -9.38 3.21 9.05
CA GLY A 57 -9.00 3.19 10.47
C GLY A 57 -7.57 2.75 10.75
N PHE A 58 -6.84 2.26 9.75
CA PHE A 58 -5.53 1.64 9.92
C PHE A 58 -4.49 2.32 9.00
N PRO A 59 -3.71 3.29 9.52
CA PRO A 59 -2.74 4.06 8.73
C PRO A 59 -1.74 3.22 7.93
N ASP A 60 -1.29 2.11 8.51
CA ASP A 60 -0.27 1.21 7.96
C ASP A 60 -0.84 0.06 7.12
N SER A 61 -2.16 0.01 6.88
CA SER A 61 -2.81 -1.17 6.27
C SER A 61 -2.30 -1.52 4.87
N VAL A 62 -1.71 -0.56 4.14
CA VAL A 62 -1.11 -0.75 2.82
C VAL A 62 0.08 -1.75 2.87
N PHE A 63 0.76 -1.89 4.01
CA PHE A 63 1.92 -2.76 4.21
C PHE A 63 1.50 -4.20 4.53
N VAL A 64 0.87 -4.86 3.55
CA VAL A 64 0.36 -6.23 3.70
C VAL A 64 1.44 -7.30 3.89
N GLU A 65 2.72 -6.97 3.65
CA GLU A 65 3.86 -7.87 3.87
C GLU A 65 4.00 -8.27 5.35
N ASP A 66 3.70 -7.36 6.28
CA ASP A 66 3.91 -7.59 7.72
C ASP A 66 2.99 -8.67 8.31
N ILE A 67 1.85 -8.95 7.67
CA ILE A 67 0.81 -9.82 8.22
C ILE A 67 0.86 -11.26 7.71
N ALA A 68 1.67 -11.57 6.71
CA ALA A 68 1.68 -12.88 6.07
C ALA A 68 3.04 -13.29 5.48
N VAL A 69 3.41 -14.57 5.65
CA VAL A 69 4.50 -15.24 4.94
C VAL A 69 3.90 -16.37 4.10
N VAL A 70 4.24 -16.45 2.82
CA VAL A 70 3.61 -17.35 1.81
C VAL A 70 4.57 -18.39 1.29
#